data_AF-A0A1X7TG16-F1
#
_entry.id   AF-A0A1X7TG16-F1
#
_cell.length_a   1.000
_cell.length_b   1.000
_cell.length_c   1.000
_cell.angle_alpha   90.00
_cell.angle_beta   90.00
_cell.angle_gamma   90.00
#
_symmetry.space_group_name_H-M   'P 1'
#
loop_
_entity.id
_entity.type
_entity.pdbx_description
1 polymer ?
#
loop_
_entity_poly.entity_id
_entity_poly.type
_entity_poly.pdbx_seq_one_letter_code
_entity_poly.pdbx_strand_id
1 'polypeptide(L)'
;MTECTGMIKDYGIDNIHFLVDKLLEHKIINERKKKKITDGYTRQTAGERMDELLHIISSSIKMDGEVFGIFIDILRKEGTRVATALAGKLMDKYKE
;
A
#
# COMPACT_ATOMS: atom_id res chain seq x y z
N MET A 1 -1.41 -4.23 12.62
CA MET A 1 -1.24 -4.14 11.15
C MET A 1 -2.21 -5.03 10.35
N THR A 2 -2.64 -6.18 10.85
CA THR A 2 -3.60 -7.08 10.15
C THR A 2 -4.98 -6.43 9.88
N GLU A 3 -5.42 -5.52 10.74
CA GLU A 3 -6.65 -4.74 10.50
C GLU A 3 -6.51 -3.69 9.37
N CYS A 4 -5.30 -3.20 9.09
CA CYS A 4 -5.09 -2.20 8.05
C CYS A 4 -5.37 -2.79 6.65
N THR A 5 -5.02 -4.05 6.44
CA THR A 5 -5.29 -4.77 5.19
C THR A 5 -6.79 -4.93 4.95
N GLY A 6 -7.55 -5.22 6.00
CA GLY A 6 -9.01 -5.30 5.95
C GLY A 6 -9.64 -3.97 5.57
N MET A 7 -9.18 -2.87 6.18
CA MET A 7 -9.66 -1.53 5.87
C MET A 7 -9.41 -1.16 4.41
N ILE A 8 -8.20 -1.40 3.90
CA ILE A 8 -7.81 -1.07 2.53
C ILE A 8 -8.69 -1.79 1.48
N LYS A 9 -9.03 -3.05 1.75
CA LYS A 9 -9.93 -3.86 0.94
C LYS A 9 -11.39 -3.38 1.02
N ASP A 10 -11.85 -2.99 2.21
CA ASP A 10 -13.21 -2.46 2.44
C ASP A 10 -13.42 -1.09 1.80
N TYR A 11 -12.32 -0.31 1.72
CA TYR A 11 -12.28 1.02 1.13
C TYR A 11 -12.17 1.01 -0.42
N GLY A 12 -12.16 -0.16 -1.08
CA GLY A 12 -12.22 -0.22 -2.54
C GLY A 12 -11.01 0.38 -3.26
N ILE A 13 -9.84 0.36 -2.61
CA ILE A 13 -8.58 0.69 -3.28
C ILE A 13 -8.21 -0.51 -4.18
N ASP A 14 -8.91 -0.65 -5.29
CA ASP A 14 -8.66 -1.67 -6.31
C ASP A 14 -7.49 -1.29 -7.23
N ASN A 15 -6.98 -0.05 -7.13
CA ASN A 15 -5.96 0.47 -8.02
C ASN A 15 -4.53 0.11 -7.55
N ILE A 16 -4.28 -1.19 -7.42
CA ILE A 16 -2.97 -1.73 -7.05
C ILE A 16 -1.84 -1.22 -7.95
N HIS A 17 -2.15 -0.98 -9.24
CA HIS A 17 -1.20 -0.45 -10.20
C HIS A 17 -0.74 0.97 -9.83
N PHE A 18 -1.65 1.84 -9.36
CA PHE A 18 -1.31 3.18 -8.92
C PHE A 18 -0.37 3.16 -7.71
N LEU A 19 -0.71 2.37 -6.69
CA LEU A 19 0.12 2.25 -5.49
C LEU A 19 1.50 1.69 -5.83
N VAL A 20 1.57 0.61 -6.60
CA VAL A 20 2.84 -0.01 -7.02
C VAL A 20 3.70 0.96 -7.81
N ASP A 21 3.11 1.77 -8.69
CA ASP A 21 3.85 2.76 -9.48
C ASP A 21 4.45 3.86 -8.58
N LYS A 22 3.63 4.41 -7.68
CA LYS A 22 4.09 5.41 -6.71
C LYS A 22 5.16 4.87 -5.77
N LEU A 23 5.02 3.64 -5.30
CA LEU A 23 6.03 3.00 -4.44
C LEU A 23 7.35 2.75 -5.19
N LEU A 24 7.28 2.48 -6.50
CA LEU A 24 8.46 2.38 -7.35
C LEU A 24 9.12 3.75 -7.57
N GLU A 25 8.35 4.80 -7.83
CA GLU A 25 8.86 6.18 -7.95
C GLU A 25 9.62 6.61 -6.69
N HIS A 26 9.10 6.24 -5.52
CA HIS A 26 9.73 6.51 -4.22
C HIS A 26 10.82 5.50 -3.83
N LYS A 27 11.18 4.56 -4.73
CA LYS A 27 12.23 3.53 -4.52
C LYS A 27 11.99 2.61 -3.30
N ILE A 28 10.75 2.52 -2.83
CA ILE A 28 10.35 1.63 -1.73
C ILE A 28 10.33 0.18 -2.21
N ILE A 29 9.92 -0.01 -3.47
CA ILE A 29 9.97 -1.29 -4.17
C ILE A 29 10.75 -1.14 -5.47
N ASN A 30 11.22 -2.26 -6.02
CA ASN A 30 11.96 -2.30 -7.28
C ASN A 30 11.08 -2.87 -8.40
N GLU A 31 11.46 -2.69 -9.66
CA GLU A 31 10.73 -3.18 -10.83
C GLU A 31 10.46 -4.69 -10.77
N ARG A 32 11.38 -5.47 -10.18
CA ARG A 32 11.15 -6.91 -9.91
C ARG A 32 9.94 -7.17 -9.00
N LYS A 33 9.78 -6.38 -7.93
CA LYS A 33 8.64 -6.48 -7.00
C LYS A 33 7.37 -5.95 -7.66
N LYS A 34 7.44 -4.82 -8.38
CA LYS A 34 6.33 -4.30 -9.19
C LYS A 34 5.80 -5.38 -10.12
N LYS A 35 6.70 -6.03 -10.87
CA LYS A 35 6.33 -7.11 -11.78
C LYS A 35 5.66 -8.24 -11.00
N LYS A 36 6.25 -8.76 -9.93
CA LYS A 36 5.66 -9.84 -9.12
C LYS A 36 4.22 -9.57 -8.64
N ILE A 37 3.93 -8.34 -8.23
CA ILE A 37 2.61 -7.94 -7.70
C ILE A 37 1.60 -7.69 -8.83
N THR A 38 2.06 -7.11 -9.93
CA THR A 38 1.21 -6.80 -11.10
C THR A 38 1.12 -7.95 -12.11
N ASP A 39 1.91 -9.01 -11.94
CA ASP A 39 2.00 -10.14 -12.86
C ASP A 39 0.71 -10.95 -12.84
N GLY A 40 -0.03 -10.83 -13.94
CA GLY A 40 -1.32 -11.47 -14.17
C GLY A 40 -1.28 -12.99 -14.21
N TYR A 41 -0.10 -13.61 -14.33
CA TYR A 41 0.05 -15.07 -14.34
C TYR A 41 0.06 -15.68 -12.96
N THR A 42 0.20 -14.87 -11.91
CA THR A 42 -0.02 -15.34 -10.55
C THR A 42 -1.52 -15.59 -10.36
N ARG A 43 -1.89 -16.80 -9.94
CA ARG A 43 -3.25 -17.23 -9.53
C ARG A 43 -3.83 -16.42 -8.35
N GLN A 44 -3.20 -15.32 -7.98
CA GLN A 44 -3.55 -14.45 -6.88
C GLN A 44 -4.75 -13.58 -7.27
N THR A 45 -5.73 -13.48 -6.35
CA THR A 45 -6.85 -12.55 -6.48
C THR A 45 -6.38 -11.11 -6.23
N ALA A 46 -7.18 -10.11 -6.59
CA ALA A 46 -6.87 -8.70 -6.33
C ALA A 46 -6.57 -8.46 -4.83
N GLY A 47 -7.31 -9.11 -3.93
CA GLY A 47 -7.08 -9.04 -2.49
C GLY A 47 -5.74 -9.65 -2.04
N GLU A 48 -5.36 -10.80 -2.59
CA GLU A 48 -4.07 -11.45 -2.29
C GLU A 48 -2.88 -10.58 -2.75
N ARG A 49 -2.99 -9.97 -3.94
CA ARG A 49 -1.96 -9.07 -4.45
C ARG A 49 -1.84 -7.81 -3.58
N MET A 50 -2.97 -7.30 -3.09
CA MET A 50 -3.00 -6.16 -2.16
C MET A 50 -2.35 -6.53 -0.82
N ASP A 51 -2.63 -7.72 -0.29
CA ASP A 51 -2.01 -8.19 0.95
C ASP A 51 -0.49 -8.33 0.80
N GLU A 52 -0.01 -8.90 -0.30
CA GLU A 52 1.43 -8.99 -0.58
C GLU A 52 2.09 -7.59 -0.67
N LEU A 53 1.43 -6.64 -1.35
CA LEU A 53 1.89 -5.26 -1.43
C LEU A 53 2.00 -4.62 -0.03
N LEU A 54 0.96 -4.75 0.78
CA LEU A 54 0.92 -4.19 2.13
C LEU A 54 1.93 -4.86 3.07
N HIS A 55 2.14 -6.16 2.91
CA HIS A 55 3.17 -6.88 3.63
C HIS A 55 4.57 -6.33 3.31
N ILE A 56 4.84 -6.03 2.04
CA ILE A 56 6.11 -5.43 1.62
C ILE A 56 6.27 -4.03 2.22
N ILE A 57 5.24 -3.19 2.13
CA ILE A 57 5.26 -1.82 2.69
C ILE A 57 5.48 -1.88 4.20
N SER A 58 4.74 -2.73 4.90
CA SER A 58 4.90 -3.01 6.33
C SER A 58 6.33 -3.44 6.69
N SER A 59 6.93 -4.35 5.91
CA SER A 59 8.31 -4.77 6.10
C SER A 59 9.30 -3.63 5.86
N SER A 60 9.08 -2.81 4.83
CA SER A 60 9.89 -1.62 4.56
C SER A 60 9.77 -0.57 5.67
N ILE A 61 8.56 -0.31 6.20
CA ILE A 61 8.32 0.61 7.32
C ILE A 61 9.09 0.18 8.57
N LYS A 62 9.13 -1.13 8.84
CA LYS A 62 9.91 -1.67 9.97
C LYS A 62 11.41 -1.47 9.80
N MET A 63 11.91 -1.43 8.58
CA MET A 63 13.33 -1.16 8.29
C MET A 63 13.63 0.34 8.28
N ASP A 64 12.71 1.14 7.74
CA ASP A 64 12.85 2.57 7.57
C ASP A 64 11.47 3.25 7.80
N GLY A 65 11.36 3.95 8.92
CA GLY A 65 10.10 4.56 9.34
C GLY A 65 9.61 5.69 8.42
N GLU A 66 10.48 6.24 7.57
CA GLU A 66 10.11 7.30 6.61
C GLU A 66 9.20 6.74 5.50
N VAL A 67 9.34 5.46 5.18
CA VAL A 67 8.46 4.74 4.24
C VAL A 67 6.99 4.85 4.62
N PHE A 68 6.68 4.92 5.92
CA PHE A 68 5.31 5.09 6.39
C PHE A 68 4.76 6.45 5.97
N GLY A 69 5.53 7.53 6.19
CA GLY A 69 5.14 8.88 5.78
C GLY A 69 4.94 8.99 4.27
N ILE A 70 5.81 8.35 3.49
CA ILE A 70 5.67 8.30 2.03
C ILE A 70 4.38 7.56 1.63
N PHE A 71 4.07 6.43 2.25
CA PHE A 71 2.85 5.69 1.96
C PHE A 71 1.58 6.50 2.26
N ILE A 72 1.55 7.23 3.37
CA ILE A 72 0.47 8.15 3.73
C ILE A 72 0.34 9.28 2.70
N ASP A 73 1.46 9.84 2.24
CA ASP A 73 1.46 10.88 1.19
C ASP A 73 0.91 10.35 -0.14
N ILE A 74 1.28 9.11 -0.53
CA ILE A 74 0.74 8.44 -1.71
C ILE A 74 -0.78 8.28 -1.62
N LEU A 75 -1.30 7.82 -0.47
CA LEU A 75 -2.74 7.67 -0.25
C LEU A 75 -3.47 9.03 -0.34
N ARG A 76 -2.89 10.11 0.19
CA ARG A 76 -3.45 11.46 0.06
C ARG A 76 -3.42 11.96 -1.40
N LYS A 77 -2.37 11.60 -2.15
CA LYS A 77 -2.22 11.94 -3.58
C LYS A 77 -3.17 11.19 -4.50
N GLU A 78 -3.64 10.01 -4.10
CA GLU A 78 -4.70 9.30 -4.85
C GLU A 78 -5.96 10.17 -4.99
N GLY A 79 -6.17 11.12 -4.08
CA GLY A 79 -7.23 12.13 -4.19
C GLY A 79 -8.64 11.60 -3.94
N THR A 80 -8.77 10.31 -3.62
CA THR A 80 -10.05 9.72 -3.24
C THR A 80 -10.36 10.09 -1.78
N ARG A 81 -11.63 10.44 -1.50
CA ARG A 81 -12.09 10.70 -0.11
C ARG A 81 -11.79 9.51 0.80
N VAL A 82 -11.82 8.32 0.21
CA VAL A 82 -11.56 7.05 0.84
C VAL A 82 -10.09 6.87 1.20
N ALA A 83 -9.14 7.06 0.28
CA ALA A 83 -7.71 6.96 0.59
C ALA A 83 -7.25 8.04 1.57
N THR A 84 -7.84 9.24 1.50
CA THR A 84 -7.59 10.31 2.47
C THR A 84 -8.05 9.92 3.88
N ALA A 85 -9.24 9.32 4.01
CA ALA A 85 -9.76 8.86 5.30
C ALA A 85 -8.92 7.69 5.86
N LEU A 86 -8.51 6.77 4.99
CA LEU A 86 -7.63 5.67 5.34
C LEU A 86 -6.27 6.17 5.84
N ALA A 87 -5.65 7.12 5.13
CA ALA A 87 -4.39 7.74 5.53
C ALA A 87 -4.49 8.35 6.94
N GLY A 88 -5.57 9.08 7.21
CA GLY A 88 -5.85 9.64 8.54
C GLY A 88 -5.95 8.55 9.62
N LYS A 89 -6.72 7.48 9.37
CA LYS A 89 -6.87 6.37 10.32
C LYS A 89 -5.56 5.61 10.55
N LEU A 90 -4.74 5.45 9.52
CA LEU A 90 -3.43 4.81 9.64
C LEU A 90 -2.47 5.64 10.48
N MET A 91 -2.44 6.97 10.26
CA MET A 91 -1.62 7.88 11.07
C MET A 91 -2.03 7.87 12.54
N ASP A 92 -3.34 7.78 12.82
CA ASP A 92 -3.87 7.71 14.18
C ASP A 92 -3.44 6.41 14.88
N LYS A 93 -3.58 5.25 14.21
CA LYS A 93 -3.13 3.94 14.72
C LYS A 93 -1.61 3.82 14.90
N TYR A 94 -0.81 4.63 14.21
CA TYR A 94 0.65 4.58 14.31
C TYR A 94 1.21 5.58 15.34
N LYS A 95 0.37 6.49 15.85
CA LYS A 95 0.71 7.42 16.93
C LYS A 95 0.46 6.84 18.33
N GLU A 96 -0.33 5.78 18.42
CA GLU A 96 -0.58 4.98 19.63
C GLU A 96 0.52 3.94 19.84
#